data_AF-A0A1V4AP57-F1
#
_entry.id   AF-A0A1V4AP57-F1
#
_cell.length_a   1.000
_cell.length_b   1.000
_cell.length_c   1.000
_cell.angle_alpha   90.00
_cell.angle_beta   90.00
_cell.angle_gamma   90.00
#
_symmetry.space_group_name_H-M   'P 1'
#
loop_
_entity.id
_entity.type
_entity.pdbx_description
1 polymer ?
#
loop_
_entity_poly.entity_id
_entity_poly.type
_entity_poly.pdbx_seq_one_letter_code
_entity_poly.pdbx_strand_id
1 'polypeptide(L)'
;MNITEVRVKLTEGKKNRLQAFCSITIDDDFVVRDLKVIEGHKGAFVAMPSRKLTDRCPKCGGKNHLMAQYCNDCGTKLNEKRASRGAGRLKLHADTAHPINSSCRELIQEKVLSAFKEEVEKSKAPGYKPPKYEDIDDVDYDDIDDDLESEKSDT
;
A
#
# COMPACT_ATOMS: atom_id res chain seq x y z
N MET A 1 2.08 14.09 16.15
CA MET A 1 2.48 13.03 15.22
C MET A 1 3.89 13.33 14.77
N ASN A 2 4.83 12.53 15.23
CA ASN A 2 6.22 12.58 14.84
C ASN A 2 6.55 11.32 14.03
N ILE A 3 7.27 11.48 12.92
CA ILE A 3 7.81 10.33 12.18
C ILE A 3 9.19 10.08 12.75
N THR A 4 9.32 9.00 13.52
CA THR A 4 10.51 8.68 14.31
C THR A 4 11.52 7.87 13.51
N GLU A 5 11.06 7.06 12.56
CA GLU A 5 11.91 6.28 11.67
C GLU A 5 11.38 6.31 10.22
N VAL A 6 12.30 6.32 9.25
CA VAL A 6 11.99 6.10 7.84
C VAL A 6 12.95 5.05 7.27
N ARG A 7 12.42 3.92 6.82
CA ARG A 7 13.17 2.86 6.14
C ARG A 7 12.95 2.96 4.64
N VAL A 8 14.03 3.03 3.86
CA VAL A 8 13.96 3.18 2.40
C VAL A 8 14.58 1.98 1.71
N LYS A 9 13.84 1.38 0.78
CA LYS A 9 14.31 0.34 -0.14
C LYS A 9 14.30 0.90 -1.55
N LEU A 10 15.48 1.23 -2.07
CA LEU A 10 15.63 1.73 -3.43
C LEU A 10 15.22 0.65 -4.43
N THR A 11 14.59 1.08 -5.53
CA THR A 11 14.17 0.17 -6.61
C THR A 11 15.25 0.12 -7.67
N GLU A 12 15.53 -1.08 -8.19
CA GLU A 12 16.47 -1.27 -9.28
C GLU A 12 15.80 -0.91 -10.61
N GLY A 13 16.20 0.22 -11.22
CA GLY A 13 15.75 0.58 -12.58
C GLY A 13 15.60 2.08 -12.81
N LYS A 14 16.61 2.70 -13.44
CA LYS A 14 16.68 4.15 -13.71
C LYS A 14 15.53 4.72 -14.58
N LYS A 15 14.74 3.88 -15.25
CA LYS A 15 13.65 4.30 -16.16
C LYS A 15 12.25 4.20 -15.56
N ASN A 16 12.10 3.60 -14.38
CA ASN A 16 10.78 3.43 -13.77
C ASN A 16 10.39 4.68 -12.98
N ARG A 17 9.09 5.02 -13.01
CA ARG A 17 8.58 6.11 -12.18
C ARG A 17 8.67 5.78 -10.69
N LEU A 18 8.60 4.52 -10.32
CA LEU A 18 8.82 4.07 -8.94
C LEU A 18 10.31 4.09 -8.62
N GLN A 19 10.69 4.89 -7.62
CA GLN A 19 12.08 5.08 -7.22
C GLN A 19 12.43 4.28 -5.97
N ALA A 20 11.52 4.19 -5.00
CA ALA A 20 11.72 3.45 -3.77
C ALA A 20 10.41 3.01 -3.13
N PHE A 21 10.49 1.94 -2.34
CA PHE A 21 9.51 1.61 -1.31
C PHE A 21 9.99 2.15 0.03
N CYS A 22 9.07 2.65 0.85
CA CYS A 22 9.35 3.23 2.14
C CYS A 22 8.40 2.69 3.20
N SER A 23 8.91 2.55 4.41
CA SER A 23 8.12 2.33 5.61
C SER A 23 8.43 3.44 6.60
N ILE A 24 7.41 3.93 7.29
CA ILE A 24 7.57 4.96 8.32
C ILE A 24 7.10 4.42 9.67
N THR A 25 7.80 4.81 10.73
CA THR A 25 7.37 4.59 12.11
C THR A 25 6.91 5.93 12.67
N ILE A 26 5.71 5.94 13.25
CA ILE A 26 5.05 7.09 13.84
C ILE A 26 5.08 6.94 15.35
N ASP A 27 5.60 7.97 16.02
CA ASP A 27 5.66 8.08 17.47
C ASP A 27 6.26 6.82 18.16
N ASP A 28 7.18 6.11 17.48
CA ASP A 28 7.79 4.82 17.91
C ASP A 28 6.82 3.66 18.17
N ASP A 29 5.53 3.84 17.90
CA ASP A 29 4.47 2.91 18.28
C ASP A 29 3.73 2.29 17.08
N PHE A 30 3.77 2.93 15.90
CA PHE A 30 2.96 2.51 14.76
C PHE A 30 3.72 2.56 13.43
N VAL A 31 3.75 1.43 12.70
CA VAL A 31 4.44 1.32 11.40
C VAL A 31 3.44 1.36 10.25
N VAL A 32 3.70 2.22 9.26
CA VAL A 32 3.01 2.21 7.97
C VAL A 32 3.99 1.74 6.90
N ARG A 33 3.69 0.59 6.28
CA ARG A 33 4.46 0.00 5.19
C ARG A 33 3.95 0.46 3.82
N ASP A 34 4.68 0.12 2.76
CA ASP A 34 4.30 0.29 1.36
C ASP A 34 4.02 1.73 0.89
N LEU A 35 4.64 2.72 1.53
CA LEU A 35 4.75 4.04 0.92
C LEU A 35 5.68 3.95 -0.30
N LYS A 36 5.44 4.77 -1.32
CA LYS A 36 6.21 4.74 -2.57
C LYS A 36 6.73 6.12 -2.89
N VAL A 37 8.01 6.23 -3.21
CA VAL A 37 8.58 7.44 -3.82
C VAL A 37 8.43 7.31 -5.32
N ILE A 38 7.70 8.24 -5.94
CA ILE A 38 7.39 8.21 -7.36
C ILE A 38 7.88 9.50 -8.03
N GLU A 39 8.58 9.34 -9.14
CA GLU A 39 8.96 10.44 -10.03
C GLU A 39 7.75 10.92 -10.84
N GLY A 40 7.37 12.18 -10.62
CA GLY A 40 6.33 12.89 -11.33
C GLY A 40 6.90 14.02 -12.21
N HIS A 41 6.03 14.69 -12.95
CA HIS A 41 6.44 15.81 -13.84
C HIS A 41 7.00 17.02 -13.08
N LYS A 42 6.61 17.20 -11.81
CA LYS A 42 7.05 18.30 -10.94
C LYS A 42 8.11 17.84 -9.91
N GLY A 43 8.72 16.67 -10.16
CA GLY A 43 9.67 16.02 -9.25
C GLY A 43 9.06 14.86 -8.46
N ALA A 44 9.91 14.27 -7.61
CA ALA A 44 9.56 13.14 -6.76
C ALA A 44 8.52 13.54 -5.70
N PHE A 45 7.55 12.64 -5.46
CA PHE A 45 6.53 12.77 -4.43
C PHE A 45 6.26 11.42 -3.76
N VAL A 46 5.59 11.46 -2.60
CA VAL A 46 5.26 10.25 -1.84
C VAL A 46 3.82 9.84 -2.15
N ALA A 47 3.66 8.61 -2.63
CA ALA A 47 2.37 7.94 -2.75
C ALA A 47 2.14 7.05 -1.52
N MET A 48 0.91 7.11 -1.00
CA MET A 48 0.49 6.33 0.16
C MET A 48 0.30 4.85 -0.20
N PRO A 49 0.37 3.94 0.79
CA PRO A 49 0.02 2.54 0.58
C PRO A 49 -1.41 2.43 0.09
N SER A 50 -1.61 1.67 -0.99
CA SER A 50 -2.89 1.52 -1.65
C SER A 50 -3.18 0.07 -1.97
N ARG A 51 -4.44 -0.31 -1.80
CA ARG A 51 -4.96 -1.64 -2.12
C ARG A 51 -5.97 -1.57 -3.24
N LYS A 52 -6.06 -2.64 -4.03
CA LYS A 52 -7.07 -2.80 -5.07
C LYS A 52 -8.42 -3.07 -4.42
N LEU A 53 -9.45 -2.35 -4.86
CA LEU A 53 -10.79 -2.53 -4.31
C LEU A 53 -11.39 -3.86 -4.80
N THR A 54 -12.07 -4.53 -3.86
CA THR A 54 -12.69 -5.84 -4.06
C THR A 54 -14.14 -5.83 -3.62
N ASP A 55 -14.93 -6.74 -4.17
CA ASP A 55 -16.30 -7.04 -3.76
C ASP A 55 -16.53 -8.55 -3.66
N ARG A 56 -17.69 -8.95 -3.13
CA ARG A 56 -18.04 -10.36 -2.91
C ARG A 56 -18.88 -10.87 -4.10
N CYS A 57 -18.61 -12.10 -4.54
CA CYS A 57 -19.38 -12.77 -5.58
C CYS A 57 -20.83 -13.00 -5.09
N PRO A 58 -21.87 -12.67 -5.88
CA PRO A 58 -23.26 -12.87 -5.47
C PRO A 58 -23.67 -14.36 -5.42
N LYS A 59 -22.89 -15.26 -6.02
CA LYS A 59 -23.18 -16.70 -6.03
C LYS A 59 -22.50 -17.45 -4.89
N CYS A 60 -21.19 -17.24 -4.71
CA CYS A 60 -20.38 -18.05 -3.79
C CYS A 60 -19.73 -17.23 -2.65
N GLY A 61 -19.93 -15.91 -2.59
CA GLY A 61 -19.28 -15.06 -1.58
C GLY A 61 -17.78 -14.78 -1.82
N GLY A 62 -17.18 -15.35 -2.86
CA GLY A 62 -15.75 -15.20 -3.19
C GLY A 62 -15.28 -13.75 -3.35
N LYS A 63 -14.07 -13.43 -2.90
CA LYS A 63 -13.49 -12.07 -2.96
C LYS A 63 -12.91 -11.81 -4.35
N ASN A 64 -13.45 -10.80 -5.03
CA ASN A 64 -13.11 -10.50 -6.43
C ASN A 64 -12.71 -9.04 -6.57
N HIS A 65 -11.77 -8.75 -7.46
CA HIS A 65 -11.48 -7.36 -7.80
C HIS A 65 -12.66 -6.72 -8.54
N LEU A 66 -12.88 -5.42 -8.36
CA LEU A 66 -14.02 -4.72 -8.96
C LEU A 66 -14.11 -4.82 -10.50
N MET A 67 -12.98 -4.99 -11.20
CA MET A 67 -12.94 -5.15 -12.66
C MET A 67 -12.99 -6.60 -13.13
N ALA A 68 -13.09 -7.58 -12.23
CA ALA A 68 -13.17 -8.98 -12.63
C ALA A 68 -14.48 -9.24 -13.40
N GLN A 69 -14.36 -9.85 -14.58
CA GLN A 69 -15.52 -10.26 -15.39
C GLN A 69 -16.11 -11.59 -14.92
N TYR A 70 -15.31 -12.43 -14.27
CA TYR A 70 -15.70 -13.73 -13.72
C TYR A 70 -15.21 -13.85 -12.29
N CYS A 71 -15.90 -14.66 -11.49
CA CYS A 71 -15.48 -14.99 -10.15
C CYS A 71 -14.18 -15.80 -10.19
N ASN A 72 -13.17 -15.37 -9.43
CA ASN A 72 -11.90 -16.06 -9.26
C ASN A 72 -12.08 -17.46 -8.63
N ASP A 73 -13.10 -17.62 -7.77
CA ASP A 73 -13.34 -18.90 -7.09
C ASP A 73 -14.31 -19.82 -7.88
N CYS A 74 -15.55 -19.36 -8.14
CA CYS A 74 -16.58 -20.20 -8.76
C CYS A 74 -16.79 -20.00 -10.27
N GLY A 75 -16.01 -19.15 -10.93
CA GLY A 75 -16.09 -18.90 -12.38
C GLY A 75 -17.37 -18.19 -12.88
N THR A 76 -18.30 -17.83 -12.00
CA THR A 76 -19.57 -17.20 -12.41
C THR A 76 -19.33 -15.81 -13.00
N LYS A 77 -20.02 -15.48 -14.11
CA LYS A 77 -19.92 -14.15 -14.72
C LYS A 77 -20.43 -13.08 -13.75
N LEU A 78 -19.58 -12.10 -13.50
CA LEU A 78 -19.86 -11.00 -12.58
C LEU A 78 -20.41 -9.79 -13.37
N ASN A 79 -21.20 -8.95 -12.69
CA ASN A 79 -21.81 -7.79 -13.34
C ASN A 79 -20.74 -6.74 -13.67
N GLU A 80 -20.74 -6.25 -14.91
CA GLU A 80 -19.79 -5.25 -15.42
C GLU A 80 -19.97 -3.86 -14.78
N LYS A 81 -21.17 -3.56 -14.29
CA LYS A 81 -21.51 -2.29 -13.62
C LYS A 81 -21.11 -2.24 -12.14
N ARG A 82 -20.45 -3.27 -11.60
CA ARG A 82 -20.04 -3.31 -10.17
C ARG A 82 -19.02 -2.24 -9.81
N ALA A 83 -18.14 -1.91 -10.74
CA ALA A 83 -17.10 -0.91 -10.54
C ALA A 83 -17.64 0.53 -10.61
N SER A 84 -18.76 0.76 -11.31
CA SER A 84 -19.40 2.06 -11.49
C SER A 84 -20.50 2.32 -10.45
N ARG A 85 -20.12 2.34 -9.17
CA ARG A 85 -21.01 2.81 -8.09
C ARG A 85 -20.96 4.34 -8.00
N GLY A 86 -21.76 5.03 -8.82
CA GLY A 86 -21.99 6.48 -8.76
C GLY A 86 -21.71 7.24 -10.06
N ALA A 87 -22.05 8.54 -10.08
CA ALA A 87 -21.89 9.44 -11.23
C ALA A 87 -20.45 9.93 -11.46
N GLY A 88 -19.46 9.26 -10.85
CA GLY A 88 -18.05 9.66 -10.86
C GLY A 88 -17.14 8.65 -11.56
N ARG A 89 -15.87 9.03 -11.73
CA ARG A 89 -14.83 8.14 -12.28
C ARG A 89 -14.68 6.89 -11.41
N LEU A 90 -14.59 5.71 -12.04
CA LEU A 90 -14.32 4.43 -11.37
C LEU A 90 -13.11 4.55 -10.43
N LYS A 91 -13.33 4.40 -9.12
CA LYS A 91 -12.25 4.27 -8.14
C LYS A 91 -11.91 2.79 -8.02
N LEU A 92 -10.73 2.41 -8.51
CA LEU A 92 -10.25 1.01 -8.52
C LEU A 92 -9.32 0.67 -7.36
N HIS A 93 -8.69 1.69 -6.78
CA HIS A 93 -7.77 1.57 -5.67
C HIS A 93 -8.19 2.56 -4.58
N ALA A 94 -7.90 2.20 -3.34
CA ALA A 94 -8.04 3.09 -2.21
C ALA A 94 -6.77 3.01 -1.37
N ASP A 95 -6.37 4.16 -0.85
CA ASP A 95 -5.25 4.24 0.07
C ASP A 95 -5.66 3.57 1.39
N THR A 96 -4.83 2.65 1.87
CA THR A 96 -5.03 1.97 3.15
C THR A 96 -4.75 2.91 4.32
N ALA A 97 -3.73 3.76 4.18
CA ALA A 97 -3.42 4.84 5.11
C ALA A 97 -3.28 6.14 4.31
N HIS A 98 -3.81 7.26 4.82
CA HIS A 98 -3.62 8.56 4.20
C HIS A 98 -3.70 9.70 5.23
N PRO A 99 -2.93 10.78 5.05
CA PRO A 99 -3.03 11.96 5.91
C PRO A 99 -4.38 12.66 5.69
N ILE A 100 -5.01 13.07 6.78
CA ILE A 100 -6.31 13.76 6.75
C ILE A 100 -6.15 15.24 6.34
N ASN A 101 -5.04 15.88 6.71
CA ASN A 101 -4.79 17.30 6.47
C ASN A 101 -3.48 17.56 5.69
N SER A 102 -3.36 18.75 5.11
CA SER A 102 -2.19 19.13 4.28
C SER A 102 -0.90 19.17 5.09
N SER A 103 -0.94 19.69 6.31
CA SER A 103 0.24 19.76 7.18
C SER A 103 0.86 18.38 7.44
N CYS A 104 0.03 17.37 7.70
CA CYS A 104 0.50 16.00 7.89
C CYS A 104 1.05 15.39 6.59
N ARG A 105 0.39 15.67 5.44
CA ARG A 105 0.87 15.26 4.11
C ARG A 105 2.26 15.83 3.82
N GLU A 106 2.45 17.11 4.07
CA GLU A 106 3.72 17.81 3.85
C GLU A 106 4.81 17.25 4.77
N LEU A 107 4.51 17.03 6.04
CA LEU A 107 5.44 16.42 7.01
C LEU A 107 5.91 15.03 6.56
N ILE A 108 4.97 14.14 6.17
CA ILE A 108 5.32 12.80 5.66
C ILE A 108 6.18 12.91 4.41
N GLN A 109 5.77 13.76 3.47
CA GLN A 109 6.48 13.93 2.21
C GLN A 109 7.92 14.42 2.44
N GLU A 110 8.12 15.43 3.27
CA GLU A 110 9.44 15.99 3.57
C GLU A 110 10.35 14.94 4.20
N LYS A 111 9.89 14.27 5.27
CA LYS A 111 10.68 13.27 6.00
C LYS A 111 11.08 12.09 5.11
N VAL A 112 10.14 11.57 4.32
CA VAL A 112 10.40 10.44 3.42
C VAL A 112 11.33 10.83 2.27
N LEU A 113 11.14 12.00 1.65
CA LEU A 113 12.00 12.45 0.56
C LEU A 113 13.42 12.79 1.05
N SER A 114 13.58 13.29 2.28
CA SER A 114 14.91 13.50 2.89
C SER A 114 15.65 12.17 3.04
N ALA A 115 15.02 11.20 3.70
CA ALA A 115 15.60 9.88 3.90
C ALA A 115 15.91 9.17 2.57
N PHE A 116 15.03 9.32 1.56
CA PHE A 116 15.28 8.79 0.23
C PHE A 116 16.53 9.38 -0.43
N LYS A 117 16.73 10.70 -0.35
CA LYS A 117 17.92 11.36 -0.93
C LYS A 117 19.19 10.89 -0.25
N GLU A 118 19.19 10.82 1.08
CA GLU A 118 20.32 10.31 1.86
C GLU A 118 20.64 8.86 1.47
N GLU A 119 19.63 8.01 1.28
CA GLU A 119 19.83 6.62 0.88
C GLU A 119 20.37 6.51 -0.56
N VAL A 120 19.90 7.35 -1.48
CA VAL A 120 20.44 7.45 -2.84
C VAL A 120 21.92 7.86 -2.81
N GLU A 121 22.32 8.75 -1.92
CA GLU A 121 23.73 9.14 -1.76
C GLU A 121 24.58 8.00 -1.19
N LYS A 122 24.10 7.32 -0.14
CA LYS A 122 24.74 6.13 0.42
C LYS A 122 24.92 5.02 -0.62
N SER A 123 23.94 4.84 -1.52
CA SER A 123 24.00 3.83 -2.57
C SER A 123 25.12 4.04 -3.59
N LYS A 124 25.66 5.26 -3.70
CA LYS A 124 26.77 5.58 -4.60
C LYS A 124 28.13 5.21 -4.00
N ALA A 125 28.21 5.02 -2.68
CA ALA A 125 29.47 4.74 -2.00
C ALA A 125 29.94 3.28 -2.27
N PRO A 126 31.26 3.05 -2.40
CA PRO A 126 31.80 1.71 -2.58
C PRO A 126 31.53 0.88 -1.31
N GLY A 127 30.90 -0.28 -1.47
CA GLY A 127 30.55 -1.17 -0.35
C GLY A 127 29.17 -0.96 0.26
N TYR A 128 28.31 -0.16 -0.38
CA TYR A 128 26.90 -0.04 0.00
C TYR A 128 26.23 -1.42 0.09
N LYS A 129 25.52 -1.65 1.20
CA LYS A 129 24.63 -2.79 1.38
C LYS A 129 23.22 -2.24 1.59
N PRO A 130 22.23 -2.69 0.80
CA PRO A 130 20.84 -2.31 1.03
C PRO A 130 20.42 -2.61 2.47
N PRO A 131 19.57 -1.77 3.09
CA PRO A 131 19.00 -2.04 4.40
C PRO A 131 18.33 -3.42 4.40
N LYS A 132 18.63 -4.24 5.41
CA LYS A 132 17.89 -5.49 5.61
C LYS A 132 16.48 -5.13 6.07
N TYR A 133 15.49 -5.45 5.27
CA TYR A 133 14.13 -5.57 5.76
C TYR A 133 14.08 -6.88 6.55
N GLU A 134 13.73 -6.81 7.83
CA GLU A 134 13.21 -8.00 8.51
C GLU A 134 11.81 -8.18 7.95
N ASP A 135 11.66 -9.18 7.08
CA ASP A 135 10.41 -9.59 6.48
C ASP A 135 9.52 -10.20 7.59
N ILE A 136 8.94 -9.34 8.44
CA ILE A 136 7.81 -9.71 9.32
C ILE A 136 6.55 -9.98 8.48
N ASP A 137 6.65 -9.83 7.16
CA ASP A 137 5.57 -9.96 6.19
C ASP A 137 5.23 -11.42 5.84
N ASP A 138 5.91 -12.43 6.41
CA ASP A 138 5.52 -13.85 6.32
C ASP A 138 4.34 -14.22 7.27
N VAL A 139 3.77 -13.25 7.97
CA VAL A 139 2.53 -13.46 8.73
C VAL A 139 1.35 -13.13 7.81
N ASP A 140 0.79 -14.14 7.16
CA ASP A 140 -0.45 -14.03 6.37
C ASP A 140 -1.62 -13.65 7.31
N TYR A 141 -1.81 -12.35 7.54
CA TYR A 141 -2.94 -11.80 8.32
C TYR A 141 -4.30 -11.99 7.62
N ASP A 142 -4.32 -12.42 6.35
CA ASP A 142 -5.54 -12.68 5.58
C ASP A 142 -6.31 -13.93 6.09
N ASP A 143 -5.74 -14.76 6.96
CA ASP A 143 -6.40 -15.93 7.57
C ASP A 143 -7.15 -15.62 8.89
N ILE A 144 -7.11 -14.39 9.40
CA ILE A 144 -7.74 -14.05 10.70
C ILE A 144 -9.26 -13.81 10.58
N ASP A 145 -9.79 -13.59 9.37
CA ASP A 145 -11.22 -13.31 9.17
C ASP A 145 -12.12 -14.57 9.28
N ASP A 146 -11.57 -15.79 9.25
CA ASP A 146 -12.38 -17.03 9.27
C ASP A 146 -12.74 -17.52 10.70
N ASP A 147 -12.04 -17.07 11.75
CA ASP A 147 -12.31 -17.54 13.12
C ASP A 147 -13.44 -16.77 13.84
N LEU A 148 -13.77 -15.54 13.41
CA LEU A 148 -14.77 -14.69 14.07
C LEU A 148 -16.23 -15.05 13.76
N GLU A 149 -16.48 -15.91 12.78
CA GLU A 149 -17.84 -16.44 12.50
C GLU A 149 -18.13 -17.75 13.26
N SER A 150 -17.12 -18.43 13.80
CA SER A 150 -17.30 -19.69 14.55
C SER A 150 -17.77 -19.50 16.00
N GLU A 151 -17.53 -18.34 16.60
CA GLU A 151 -17.89 -18.08 18.01
C GLU A 151 -19.33 -17.57 18.22
N LYS A 152 -20.12 -17.39 17.16
CA LYS A 152 -21.50 -16.88 17.28
C LYS A 152 -22.59 -17.95 17.20
N SER A 153 -22.25 -19.23 17.06
CA SER A 153 -23.23 -20.33 16.99
C SER A 153 -23.48 -21.06 18.31
N ASP A 154 -22.74 -20.75 19.38
CA ASP A 154 -22.89 -21.42 20.70
C ASP A 154 -23.29 -20.45 21.82
N THR A 155 -24.30 -19.60 21.58
CA THR A 155 -25.03 -18.94 22.68
C THR A 155 -26.53 -18.85 22.39
#